data_AF-A0A1U7UKV4-F1
#
_entry.id   AF-A0A1U7UKV4-F1
#
_cell.length_a   1.000
_cell.length_b   1.000
_cell.length_c   1.000
_cell.angle_alpha   90.00
_cell.angle_beta   90.00
_cell.angle_gamma   90.00
#
_symmetry.space_group_name_H-M   'P 1'
#
loop_
_entity.id
_entity.type
_entity.pdbx_description
1 polymer ?
#
loop_
_entity_poly.entity_id
_entity_poly.type
_entity_poly.pdbx_seq_one_letter_code
_entity_poly.pdbx_strand_id
1 'polypeptide(L)'
;MEAEVDKLELMFQKADSDLDYIQYRLEYEIKTNHPNSAGEKNPVTLLKELSAIKSRYQTLYARFKPVAVEQKETKSRICAAVNKTMDIIQKLQKQTDLELSPLTEEEKTAADQLKSHIPDL
;
A
#
# COMPACT_ATOMS: atom_id res chain seq x y z
N MET A 1 -23.92 -39.99 49.12
CA MET A 1 -23.27 -38.74 48.64
C MET A 1 -21.85 -39.04 48.23
N GLU A 2 -21.03 -39.61 49.11
CA GLU A 2 -19.64 -40.02 48.84
C GLU A 2 -19.48 -40.87 47.57
N ALA A 3 -20.22 -41.97 47.42
CA ALA A 3 -20.13 -42.83 46.22
C ALA A 3 -20.46 -42.12 44.88
N GLU A 4 -21.31 -41.09 44.88
CA GLU A 4 -21.60 -40.32 43.67
C GLU A 4 -20.49 -39.29 43.38
N VAL A 5 -19.83 -38.79 44.42
CA VAL A 5 -18.63 -37.94 44.30
C VAL A 5 -17.46 -38.76 43.77
N ASP A 6 -17.22 -39.96 44.32
CA ASP A 6 -16.17 -40.87 43.86
C ASP A 6 -16.35 -41.25 42.38
N LYS A 7 -17.59 -41.50 41.98
CA LYS A 7 -17.95 -41.78 40.58
C LYS A 7 -17.69 -40.58 39.68
N LEU A 8 -18.02 -39.38 40.14
CA LEU A 8 -17.78 -38.15 39.38
C LEU A 8 -16.27 -37.87 39.24
N GLU A 9 -15.50 -38.07 40.31
CA GLU A 9 -14.04 -37.96 40.28
C GLU A 9 -13.43 -38.94 39.28
N LEU A 10 -13.88 -40.19 39.29
CA LEU A 10 -13.43 -41.19 38.32
C LEU A 10 -13.76 -40.81 36.87
N MET A 11 -14.93 -40.20 36.63
CA MET A 11 -15.28 -39.69 35.30
C MET A 11 -14.36 -38.56 34.85
N PHE A 12 -13.97 -37.66 35.75
CA PHE A 12 -13.00 -36.60 35.44
C PHE A 12 -11.62 -37.17 35.17
N GLN A 13 -11.12 -38.09 36.01
CA GLN A 13 -9.83 -38.75 35.79
C GLN A 13 -9.80 -39.47 34.43
N LYS A 14 -10.89 -40.15 34.07
CA LYS A 14 -11.00 -40.78 32.75
C LYS A 14 -11.00 -39.74 31.63
N ALA A 15 -11.81 -38.68 31.74
CA ALA A 15 -11.89 -37.62 30.74
C ALA A 15 -10.52 -36.95 30.51
N ASP A 16 -9.78 -36.66 31.58
CA ASP A 16 -8.43 -36.10 31.49
C ASP A 16 -7.48 -37.08 30.76
N SER A 17 -7.50 -38.36 31.13
CA SER A 17 -6.68 -39.38 30.45
C SER A 17 -7.05 -39.59 28.98
N ASP A 18 -8.34 -39.47 28.63
CA ASP A 18 -8.82 -39.56 27.25
C ASP A 18 -8.30 -38.36 26.43
N LEU A 19 -8.30 -37.15 27.00
CA LEU A 19 -7.75 -35.94 26.37
C LEU A 19 -6.24 -36.04 26.17
N ASP A 20 -5.52 -36.52 27.18
CA ASP A 20 -4.07 -36.74 27.09
C ASP A 20 -3.71 -37.74 25.98
N TYR A 21 -4.49 -38.82 25.85
CA TYR A 21 -4.29 -39.80 24.79
C TYR A 21 -4.55 -39.23 23.39
N ILE A 22 -5.59 -38.39 23.24
CA ILE A 22 -5.87 -37.68 21.99
C ILE A 22 -4.70 -36.76 21.63
N GLN A 23 -4.20 -35.97 22.58
CA GLN A 23 -3.04 -35.09 22.35
C GLN A 23 -1.82 -35.90 21.93
N TYR A 24 -1.49 -36.98 22.66
CA TYR A 24 -0.35 -37.84 22.35
C TYR A 24 -0.41 -38.40 20.93
N ARG A 25 -1.59 -38.89 20.52
CA ARG A 25 -1.78 -39.42 19.15
C ARG A 25 -1.59 -38.35 18.08
N LEU A 26 -2.17 -37.17 18.27
CA LEU A 26 -2.01 -36.06 17.33
C LEU A 26 -0.55 -35.62 17.21
N GLU A 27 0.16 -35.48 18.33
CA GLU A 27 1.57 -35.15 18.32
C GLU A 27 2.41 -36.19 17.60
N TYR A 28 2.14 -37.48 17.83
CA TYR A 28 2.82 -38.57 17.15
C TYR A 28 2.58 -38.50 15.64
N GLU A 29 1.31 -38.40 15.21
CA GLU A 29 0.93 -38.31 13.81
C GLU A 29 1.56 -37.08 13.12
N ILE A 30 1.57 -35.90 13.75
CA ILE A 30 2.20 -34.68 13.21
C ILE A 30 3.73 -34.85 13.08
N LYS A 31 4.39 -35.49 14.05
CA LYS A 31 5.84 -35.74 14.04
C LYS A 31 6.22 -36.78 12.97
N THR A 32 5.42 -37.83 12.77
CA THR A 32 5.70 -38.90 11.81
C THR A 32 5.32 -38.53 10.38
N ASN A 33 4.24 -37.78 10.19
CA ASN A 33 3.79 -37.30 8.88
C ASN A 33 4.56 -36.06 8.45
N HIS A 34 5.87 -36.02 8.68
CA HIS A 34 6.76 -35.00 8.14
C HIS A 34 7.37 -35.52 6.84
N PRO A 35 6.66 -35.57 5.69
CA PRO A 35 7.38 -35.53 4.44
C PRO A 35 8.06 -34.16 4.42
N ASN A 36 9.31 -34.11 3.98
CA ASN A 36 10.04 -32.89 3.66
C ASN A 36 9.10 -31.78 3.10
N SER A 37 8.59 -30.90 3.96
CA SER A 37 7.75 -29.77 3.57
C SER A 37 8.64 -28.62 3.09
N ALA A 38 9.64 -28.98 2.28
CA ALA A 38 10.62 -28.09 1.71
C ALA A 38 9.93 -27.11 0.76
N GLY A 39 9.29 -26.08 1.32
CA GLY A 39 8.58 -25.04 0.59
C GLY A 39 7.39 -24.43 1.32
N GLU A 40 6.69 -25.14 2.21
CA GLU A 40 5.51 -24.60 2.88
C GLU A 40 5.90 -23.81 4.14
N LYS A 41 5.66 -22.50 4.10
CA LYS A 41 5.90 -21.63 5.25
C LYS A 41 4.90 -21.94 6.37
N ASN A 42 5.42 -22.00 7.59
CA ASN A 42 4.59 -22.15 8.79
C ASN A 42 3.53 -21.03 8.87
N PRO A 43 2.25 -21.33 9.19
CA PRO A 43 1.20 -20.31 9.30
C PRO A 43 1.54 -19.15 10.27
N VAL A 44 2.27 -19.42 11.35
CA VAL A 44 2.72 -18.40 12.32
C VAL A 44 3.71 -17.44 11.68
N THR A 45 4.61 -17.92 10.81
CA THR A 45 5.54 -17.03 10.10
C THR A 45 4.83 -16.26 9.00
N LEU A 46 3.91 -16.88 8.27
CA LEU A 46 3.07 -16.22 7.27
C LEU A 46 2.26 -15.05 7.86
N LEU A 47 1.65 -15.22 9.03
CA LEU A 47 0.90 -14.15 9.69
C LEU A 47 1.78 -12.94 10.05
N LYS A 48 3.02 -13.19 10.48
CA LYS A 48 4.00 -12.13 10.78
C LYS A 48 4.42 -11.39 9.51
N GLU A 49 4.73 -12.13 8.44
CA GLU A 49 5.09 -11.55 7.14
C GLU A 49 3.96 -10.70 6.56
N LEU A 50 2.72 -11.21 6.59
CA LEU A 50 1.55 -10.50 6.08
C LEU A 50 1.31 -9.18 6.83
N SER A 51 1.47 -9.21 8.16
CA SER A 51 1.37 -8.01 9.00
C SER A 51 2.43 -6.97 8.65
N ALA A 52 3.67 -7.41 8.41
CA ALA A 52 4.76 -6.53 8.00
C ALA A 52 4.51 -5.91 6.61
N ILE A 53 4.02 -6.70 5.65
CA ILE A 53 3.67 -6.22 4.30
C ILE A 53 2.55 -5.18 4.37
N LYS A 54 1.50 -5.45 5.14
CA LYS A 54 0.37 -4.52 5.33
C LYS A 54 0.84 -3.18 5.90
N SER A 55 1.69 -3.21 6.93
CA SER A 55 2.25 -2.01 7.55
C SER A 55 3.10 -1.19 6.58
N ARG A 56 3.97 -1.86 5.80
CA ARG A 56 4.81 -1.21 4.78
C ARG A 56 3.97 -0.54 3.70
N TYR A 57 2.94 -1.22 3.21
CA TYR A 57 2.02 -0.67 2.22
C TYR A 57 1.29 0.57 2.75
N GLN A 58 0.72 0.49 3.96
CA GLN A 58 0.02 1.61 4.58
C GLN A 58 0.93 2.82 4.76
N THR A 59 2.18 2.59 5.21
CA THR A 59 3.18 3.65 5.36
C THR A 59 3.53 4.28 4.01
N LEU A 60 3.76 3.47 2.98
CA LEU A 60 4.08 3.97 1.64
C LEU A 60 2.92 4.78 1.06
N TYR A 61 1.70 4.28 1.20
CA TYR A 61 0.50 4.98 0.73
C TYR A 61 0.29 6.32 1.45
N ALA A 62 0.46 6.36 2.77
CA ALA A 62 0.35 7.59 3.56
C ALA A 62 1.41 8.63 3.16
N ARG A 63 2.61 8.19 2.76
CA ARG A 63 3.67 9.07 2.23
C ARG A 63 3.39 9.53 0.81
N PHE A 64 2.87 8.65 -0.04
CA PHE A 64 2.61 8.96 -1.45
C PHE A 64 1.46 9.96 -1.63
N LYS A 65 0.39 9.82 -0.83
CA LYS A 65 -0.82 10.65 -0.94
C LYS A 65 -0.54 12.17 -0.94
N PRO A 66 0.18 12.76 0.04
CA PRO A 66 0.47 14.19 0.02
C PRO A 66 1.40 14.58 -1.14
N VAL A 67 2.38 13.73 -1.51
CA VAL A 67 3.30 14.00 -2.64
C VAL A 67 2.53 14.13 -3.95
N ALA A 68 1.55 13.26 -4.20
CA ALA A 68 0.73 13.33 -5.40
C ALA A 68 -0.09 14.63 -5.47
N VAL A 69 -0.62 15.09 -4.33
CA VAL A 69 -1.34 16.37 -4.24
C VAL A 69 -0.40 17.55 -4.48
N GLU A 70 0.76 17.57 -3.83
CA GLU A 70 1.76 18.63 -3.96
C GLU A 70 2.32 18.71 -5.39
N GLN A 71 2.53 17.58 -6.06
CA GLN A 71 2.93 17.56 -7.47
C GLN A 71 1.86 18.15 -8.37
N LYS A 72 0.58 17.78 -8.17
CA LYS A 72 -0.55 18.38 -8.92
C LYS A 72 -0.58 19.89 -8.72
N GLU A 73 -0.50 20.34 -7.47
CA GLU A 73 -0.55 21.77 -7.13
C GLU A 73 0.64 22.54 -7.69
N THR A 74 1.86 22.03 -7.52
CA THR A 74 3.09 22.65 -8.00
C THR A 74 3.05 22.82 -9.51
N LYS A 75 2.62 21.79 -10.23
CA LYS A 75 2.45 21.85 -11.69
C LYS A 75 1.42 22.90 -12.10
N SER A 76 0.27 22.96 -11.44
CA SER A 76 -0.73 24.02 -11.69
C SER A 76 -0.17 25.42 -11.44
N ARG A 77 0.60 25.62 -10.36
CA ARG A 77 1.23 26.90 -10.04
C ARG A 77 2.28 27.31 -11.07
N ILE A 78 3.13 26.39 -11.51
CA ILE A 78 4.12 26.65 -12.57
C ILE A 78 3.42 27.10 -13.85
N CYS A 79 2.36 26.39 -14.26
CA CYS A 79 1.66 26.72 -15.49
C CYS A 79 0.95 28.07 -15.42
N ALA A 80 0.33 28.39 -14.28
CA ALA A 80 -0.24 29.72 -14.06
C ALA A 80 0.82 30.83 -14.13
N ALA A 81 1.99 30.62 -13.53
CA ALA A 81 3.09 31.58 -13.55
C ALA A 81 3.67 31.78 -14.97
N VAL A 82 3.85 30.69 -15.72
CA VAL A 82 4.30 30.72 -17.11
C VAL A 82 3.31 31.48 -17.99
N ASN A 83 2.01 31.15 -17.92
CA ASN A 83 0.98 31.82 -18.70
C ASN A 83 0.92 33.33 -18.39
N LYS A 84 0.96 33.70 -17.10
CA LYS A 84 0.97 35.12 -16.69
C LYS A 84 2.20 35.86 -17.22
N THR A 85 3.36 35.21 -17.20
CA THR A 85 4.61 35.80 -17.72
C THR A 85 4.52 36.00 -19.23
N MET A 86 3.99 35.01 -19.95
CA MET A 86 3.75 35.09 -21.39
C MET A 86 2.81 36.25 -21.74
N ASP A 87 1.71 36.41 -20.99
CA ASP A 87 0.76 37.51 -21.18
C ASP A 87 1.42 38.88 -20.98
N ILE A 88 2.28 39.02 -19.97
CA ILE A 88 3.02 40.27 -19.71
C ILE A 88 3.99 40.56 -20.86
N ILE A 89 4.76 39.56 -21.30
CA ILE A 89 5.70 39.70 -22.41
C ILE A 89 4.98 40.13 -23.69
N GLN A 90 3.87 39.48 -24.04
CA GLN A 90 3.06 39.82 -25.20
C GLN A 90 2.50 41.24 -25.13
N LYS A 91 2.05 41.69 -23.95
CA LYS A 91 1.56 43.06 -23.75
C LYS A 91 2.67 44.09 -23.95
N LEU A 92 3.86 43.83 -23.40
CA LEU A 92 5.00 44.73 -23.54
C LEU A 92 5.45 44.83 -25.01
N GLN A 93 5.55 43.70 -25.71
CA GLN A 93 5.93 43.68 -27.14
C GLN A 93 4.98 44.50 -28.03
N LYS A 94 3.67 44.40 -27.77
CA LYS A 94 2.66 45.22 -28.46
C LYS A 94 2.82 46.72 -28.18
N GLN A 95 3.42 47.11 -27.06
CA GLN A 95 3.64 48.52 -26.72
C GLN A 95 4.91 49.10 -27.34
N THR A 96 5.91 48.27 -27.65
CA THR A 96 7.21 48.69 -28.21
C THR A 96 7.36 48.48 -29.72
N ASP A 97 6.29 48.08 -30.42
CA ASP A 97 6.30 47.73 -31.86
C ASP A 97 7.42 46.75 -32.24
N LEU A 98 7.77 45.86 -31.32
CA LEU A 98 8.80 44.85 -31.53
C LEU A 98 8.16 43.63 -32.23
N GLU A 99 8.36 43.49 -33.53
CA GLU A 99 7.91 42.29 -34.25
C GLU A 99 8.66 41.05 -33.74
N LEU A 100 7.90 40.11 -33.17
CA LEU A 100 8.39 38.79 -32.80
C LEU A 100 8.33 37.85 -34.00
N SER A 101 9.36 37.02 -34.14
CA SER A 101 9.26 35.80 -34.94
C SER A 101 8.14 34.90 -34.39
N PRO A 102 7.40 34.20 -35.27
CA PRO A 102 6.41 33.21 -34.85
C PRO A 102 7.07 32.17 -33.93
N LEU A 103 6.29 31.70 -32.95
CA LEU A 103 6.69 30.60 -32.08
C LEU A 103 7.19 29.42 -32.92
N THR A 104 8.36 28.90 -32.59
CA THR A 104 8.93 27.72 -33.23
C THR A 104 8.07 26.49 -32.95
N GLU A 105 8.18 25.46 -33.79
CA GLU A 105 7.39 24.23 -33.63
C GLU A 105 7.66 23.53 -32.28
N GLU A 106 8.88 23.60 -31.77
CA GLU A 106 9.23 23.10 -30.43
C GLU A 106 8.50 23.86 -29.32
N GLU A 107 8.41 25.19 -29.42
CA GLU A 107 7.71 26.01 -28.43
C GLU A 107 6.20 25.80 -28.46
N LYS A 108 5.61 25.60 -29.65
CA LYS A 108 4.18 25.25 -29.79
C LYS A 108 3.89 23.90 -29.14
N THR A 109 4.75 22.92 -29.41
CA THR A 109 4.63 21.58 -28.84
C THR A 109 4.78 21.60 -27.32
N ALA A 110 5.71 22.41 -26.79
CA ALA A 110 5.87 22.59 -25.35
C ALA A 110 4.63 23.23 -24.69
N ALA A 111 4.01 24.21 -25.34
CA ALA A 111 2.77 24.83 -24.87
C ALA A 111 1.58 23.86 -24.87
N ASP A 112 1.46 23.02 -25.88
CA ASP A 112 0.39 22.01 -25.98
C ASP A 112 0.59 20.86 -24.99
N GLN A 113 1.85 20.44 -24.75
CA GLN A 113 2.18 19.51 -23.68
C GLN A 113 1.81 20.11 -22.31
N LEU A 114 2.11 21.40 -22.09
CA LEU A 114 1.74 22.08 -20.84
C LEU A 114 0.22 22.08 -20.60
N LYS A 115 -0.57 22.32 -21.65
CA LYS A 115 -2.05 22.32 -21.60
C LYS A 115 -2.63 20.92 -21.41
N SER A 116 -2.21 19.94 -22.20
CA SER A 116 -2.75 18.56 -22.12
C SER A 116 -2.48 17.87 -20.78
N HIS A 117 -1.39 18.27 -20.12
CA HIS A 117 -1.00 17.77 -18.81
C HIS A 117 -1.76 18.41 -17.64
N ILE A 118 -2.63 19.40 -17.88
CA ILE A 118 -3.52 20.01 -16.89
C ILE A 118 -4.96 19.93 -17.43
N PRO A 119 -5.69 18.85 -17.12
CA PRO A 119 -7.07 18.70 -17.59
C PRO A 119 -8.09 19.60 -16.86
N ASP A 120 -7.71 20.28 -15.76
CA ASP A 120 -8.63 21.04 -14.89
C ASP A 120 -8.49 22.57 -15.02
N LEU A 121 -8.22 23.12 -16.22
CA LEU A 121 -8.52 24.53 -16.51
C LEU A 121 -9.76 24.62 -17.41
#